data_AF-A0A971XHT2-F1
#
_entry.id   AF-A0A971XHT2-F1
#
_cell.length_a   1.000
_cell.length_b   1.000
_cell.length_c   1.000
_cell.angle_alpha   90.00
_cell.angle_beta   90.00
_cell.angle_gamma   90.00
#
_symmetry.space_group_name_H-M   'P 1'
#
loop_
_entity.id
_entity.type
_entity.pdbx_description
1 polymer ?
#
loop_
_entity_poly.entity_id
_entity_poly.type
_entity_poly.pdbx_seq_one_letter_code
_entity_poly.pdbx_strand_id
1 'polypeptide(L)'
;IGVEDRGGYYDQSGALRDMVQNHLLQVASLVAMEPPTKITPEDIRYEKMKVFRSLRPFSKKDLRMNVIRGQYTDATVRGNQYKGYRDENNVDKNSRTETYVAMKMFIDNWRWQGVPFYIRTGKRLPTNVTEVVIHFRPSPQKLFKSADVSSNSDNQLILRIQPDEGILLKTGMKVPGSGYEVKSVNMDFHYTELNDHYIPSAYERLILDSMNGDNMLYMSSEAAEETWKFVQPLLDYWENDKDAPLHGYPAGSWGPDVADDLIDGKENTWRYPCKNLAEDGIYCEL
;
A
#
# COMPACT_ATOMS: atom_id res chain seq x y z
N ILE A 1 -0.34 -9.47 -11.67
CA ILE A 1 0.76 -10.20 -12.35
C ILE A 1 1.45 -11.17 -11.38
N GLY A 2 1.97 -12.32 -11.85
CA GLY A 2 2.72 -13.30 -11.05
C GLY A 2 4.21 -12.99 -10.97
N VAL A 3 5.05 -14.03 -10.79
CA VAL A 3 6.53 -13.89 -10.87
C VAL A 3 7.10 -14.10 -12.27
N GLU A 4 6.28 -14.62 -13.20
CA GLU A 4 6.63 -14.82 -14.61
C GLU A 4 7.98 -15.56 -14.73
N ASP A 5 8.87 -15.12 -15.62
CA ASP A 5 10.18 -15.78 -15.83
C ASP A 5 11.23 -15.42 -14.76
N ARG A 6 10.86 -14.58 -13.78
CA ARG A 6 11.78 -14.09 -12.73
C ARG A 6 11.73 -14.90 -11.44
N GLY A 7 11.16 -16.11 -11.46
CA GLY A 7 11.02 -16.99 -10.29
C GLY A 7 12.31 -17.12 -9.47
N GLY A 8 13.43 -17.49 -10.11
CA GLY A 8 14.70 -17.70 -9.40
C GLY A 8 15.29 -16.46 -8.72
N TYR A 9 15.10 -15.26 -9.30
CA TYR A 9 15.51 -14.01 -8.68
C TYR A 9 14.54 -13.59 -7.55
N TYR A 10 13.24 -13.72 -7.81
CA TYR A 10 12.21 -13.32 -6.86
C TYR A 10 12.25 -14.19 -5.60
N ASP A 11 12.60 -15.47 -5.74
CA ASP A 11 12.67 -16.42 -4.63
C ASP A 11 13.73 -16.07 -3.57
N GLN A 12 14.71 -15.24 -3.93
CA GLN A 12 15.71 -14.70 -3.00
C GLN A 12 15.32 -13.32 -2.43
N SER A 13 14.42 -12.62 -3.09
CA SER A 13 14.05 -11.24 -2.76
C SER A 13 12.80 -11.19 -1.88
N GLY A 14 11.70 -11.78 -2.37
CA GLY A 14 10.38 -11.70 -1.76
C GLY A 14 9.73 -10.31 -1.85
N ALA A 15 8.44 -10.23 -1.55
CA ALA A 15 7.69 -8.98 -1.61
C ALA A 15 8.19 -7.92 -0.61
N LEU A 16 8.78 -8.34 0.52
CA LEU A 16 9.31 -7.40 1.51
C LEU A 16 10.50 -6.60 0.96
N ARG A 17 11.46 -7.26 0.31
CA ARG A 17 12.62 -6.57 -0.28
C ARG A 17 12.29 -5.88 -1.61
N ASP A 18 11.44 -6.50 -2.43
CA ASP A 18 11.12 -6.00 -3.77
C ASP A 18 10.28 -4.71 -3.74
N MET A 19 9.34 -4.60 -2.78
CA MET A 19 8.34 -3.51 -2.77
C MET A 19 8.31 -2.71 -1.47
N VAL A 20 8.41 -3.35 -0.29
CA VAL A 20 8.22 -2.65 0.98
C VAL A 20 9.45 -1.79 1.31
N GLN A 21 10.64 -2.40 1.31
CA GLN A 21 11.89 -1.76 1.75
C GLN A 21 12.20 -0.47 0.99
N ASN A 22 11.88 -0.43 -0.30
CA ASN A 22 12.14 0.70 -1.20
C ASN A 22 10.86 1.53 -1.44
N HIS A 23 9.95 1.08 -2.29
CA HIS A 23 8.87 1.86 -2.88
C HIS A 23 7.85 2.31 -1.83
N LEU A 24 7.33 1.39 -1.01
CA LEU A 24 6.25 1.71 -0.08
C LEU A 24 6.73 2.55 1.10
N LEU A 25 7.94 2.31 1.61
CA LEU A 25 8.53 3.19 2.62
C LEU A 25 8.84 4.58 2.07
N GLN A 26 9.26 4.70 0.81
CA GLN A 26 9.43 6.01 0.16
C GLN A 26 8.09 6.76 0.03
N VAL A 27 7.03 6.10 -0.43
CA VAL A 27 5.69 6.71 -0.51
C VAL A 27 5.19 7.09 0.90
N ALA A 28 5.31 6.20 1.88
CA ALA A 28 4.94 6.49 3.26
C ALA A 28 5.70 7.71 3.82
N SER A 29 6.99 7.86 3.49
CA SER A 29 7.77 9.03 3.90
C SER A 29 7.26 10.33 3.30
N LEU A 30 6.82 10.34 2.05
CA LEU A 30 6.24 11.54 1.41
C LEU A 30 4.90 11.92 2.03
N VAL A 31 4.09 10.94 2.43
CA VAL A 31 2.81 11.17 3.11
C VAL A 31 3.04 11.68 4.54
N ALA A 32 4.06 11.16 5.23
CA ALA A 32 4.26 11.38 6.65
C ALA A 32 5.24 12.51 7.01
N MET A 33 6.02 13.01 6.06
CA MET A 33 7.02 14.05 6.32
C MET A 33 6.39 15.35 6.81
N GLU A 34 7.16 16.13 7.58
CA GLU A 34 6.77 17.49 7.91
C GLU A 34 6.92 18.41 6.67
N PRO A 35 6.22 19.56 6.64
CA PRO A 35 6.43 20.54 5.59
C PRO A 35 7.92 20.96 5.53
N PRO A 36 8.59 20.83 4.38
CA PRO A 36 9.98 21.22 4.24
C PRO A 36 10.10 22.74 4.29
N THR A 37 11.27 23.25 4.71
CA THR A 37 11.47 24.71 4.77
C THR A 37 11.51 25.35 3.38
N LYS A 38 11.99 24.60 2.38
CA LYS A 38 12.03 24.97 0.96
C LYS A 38 11.84 23.72 0.10
N ILE A 39 11.51 23.93 -1.17
CA ILE A 39 11.47 22.86 -2.17
C ILE A 39 12.88 22.69 -2.74
N THR A 40 13.78 22.13 -1.94
CA THR A 40 15.13 21.73 -2.35
C THR A 40 15.35 20.24 -2.10
N PRO A 41 16.24 19.57 -2.85
CA PRO A 41 16.54 18.16 -2.62
C PRO A 41 17.04 17.88 -1.19
N GLU A 42 17.80 18.79 -0.59
CA GLU A 42 18.29 18.68 0.78
C GLU A 42 17.15 18.73 1.79
N ASP A 43 16.28 19.74 1.71
CA ASP A 43 15.16 19.92 2.62
C ASP A 43 14.17 18.75 2.56
N ILE A 44 13.82 18.29 1.34
CA ILE A 44 12.91 17.15 1.16
C ILE A 44 13.52 15.86 1.73
N ARG A 45 14.80 15.58 1.45
CA ARG A 45 15.47 14.38 1.98
C ARG A 45 15.58 14.45 3.50
N TYR A 46 15.82 15.62 4.07
CA TYR A 46 15.88 15.81 5.52
C TYR A 46 14.55 15.47 6.19
N GLU A 47 13.42 15.93 5.65
CA GLU A 47 12.11 15.61 6.22
C GLU A 47 11.73 14.13 6.05
N LYS A 48 12.08 13.50 4.92
CA LYS A 48 11.93 12.04 4.74
C LYS A 48 12.79 11.24 5.71
N MET A 49 14.02 11.68 5.96
CA MET A 49 14.93 11.05 6.92
C MET A 49 14.38 11.06 8.34
N LYS A 50 13.73 12.16 8.77
CA LYS A 50 13.05 12.20 10.08
C LYS A 50 11.97 11.13 10.17
N VAL A 51 11.21 10.90 9.11
CA VAL A 51 10.21 9.82 9.08
C VAL A 51 10.87 8.46 9.27
N PHE A 52 11.92 8.14 8.49
CA PHE A 52 12.60 6.85 8.60
C PHE A 52 13.16 6.59 9.98
N ARG A 53 13.78 7.60 10.61
CA ARG A 53 14.28 7.51 11.99
C ARG A 53 13.18 7.40 13.04
N SER A 54 11.97 7.84 12.72
CA SER A 54 10.79 7.73 13.57
C SER A 54 10.00 6.44 13.33
N LEU A 55 10.39 5.56 12.41
CA LEU A 55 9.72 4.26 12.26
C LEU A 55 9.88 3.44 13.54
N ARG A 56 8.77 3.10 14.19
CA ARG A 56 8.78 2.36 15.44
C ARG A 56 9.29 0.93 15.19
N PRO A 57 10.39 0.49 15.83
CA PRO A 57 10.86 -0.89 15.70
C PRO A 57 9.80 -1.90 16.17
N PHE A 58 9.69 -3.03 15.46
CA PHE A 58 8.77 -4.10 15.84
C PHE A 58 9.27 -4.85 17.07
N SER A 59 8.41 -5.01 18.09
CA SER A 59 8.66 -6.01 19.13
C SER A 59 8.41 -7.42 18.60
N LYS A 60 8.87 -8.45 19.32
CA LYS A 60 8.56 -9.85 18.98
C LYS A 60 7.06 -10.13 18.87
N LYS A 61 6.25 -9.43 19.66
CA LYS A 61 4.78 -9.55 19.61
C LYS A 61 4.24 -8.90 18.33
N ASP A 62 4.77 -7.74 17.96
CA ASP A 62 4.35 -7.02 16.76
C ASP A 62 4.72 -7.79 15.49
N LEU A 63 5.89 -8.43 15.45
CA LEU A 63 6.30 -9.28 14.32
C LEU A 63 5.30 -10.41 14.02
N ARG A 64 4.58 -10.89 15.04
CA ARG A 64 3.59 -11.96 14.91
C ARG A 64 2.18 -11.45 14.64
N MET A 65 1.81 -10.29 15.17
CA MET A 65 0.43 -9.77 15.12
C MET A 65 0.23 -8.66 14.09
N ASN A 66 1.26 -7.88 13.81
CA ASN A 66 1.17 -6.66 12.99
C ASN A 66 1.82 -6.84 11.61
N VAL A 67 2.36 -8.03 11.30
CA VAL A 67 2.99 -8.33 10.01
C VAL A 67 2.47 -9.67 9.53
N ILE A 68 1.78 -9.64 8.39
CA ILE A 68 1.24 -10.81 7.70
C ILE A 68 2.02 -10.99 6.41
N ARG A 69 2.47 -12.21 6.17
CA ARG A 69 3.09 -12.60 4.90
C ARG A 69 2.33 -13.76 4.27
N GLY A 70 2.23 -13.75 2.95
CA GLY A 70 1.49 -14.75 2.21
C GLY A 70 2.19 -15.22 0.95
N GLN A 71 1.76 -16.36 0.45
CA GLN A 71 2.21 -16.96 -0.80
C GLN A 71 0.99 -17.37 -1.65
N TYR A 72 0.91 -16.93 -2.91
CA TYR A 72 -0.25 -17.27 -3.73
C TYR A 72 -0.29 -18.76 -4.06
N THR A 73 -1.48 -19.34 -3.98
CA THR A 73 -1.78 -20.72 -4.35
C THR A 73 -2.43 -20.76 -5.73
N ASP A 74 -2.53 -21.96 -6.30
CA ASP A 74 -3.25 -22.16 -7.54
C ASP A 74 -4.72 -21.75 -7.39
N ALA A 75 -5.31 -21.27 -8.47
CA ALA A 75 -6.71 -20.88 -8.53
C ALA A 75 -7.21 -20.87 -9.97
N THR A 76 -8.50 -21.09 -10.15
CA THR A 76 -9.17 -20.85 -11.43
C THR A 76 -9.97 -19.56 -11.33
N VAL A 77 -9.61 -18.55 -12.11
CA VAL A 77 -10.30 -17.26 -12.13
C VAL A 77 -10.80 -16.99 -13.53
N ARG A 78 -12.12 -16.77 -13.67
CA ARG A 78 -12.82 -16.58 -14.96
C ARG A 78 -12.47 -17.65 -16.03
N GLY A 79 -12.34 -18.90 -15.60
CA GLY A 79 -12.03 -20.03 -16.48
C GLY A 79 -10.54 -20.21 -16.83
N ASN A 80 -9.66 -19.29 -16.40
CA ASN A 80 -8.22 -19.42 -16.57
C ASN A 80 -7.60 -20.04 -15.31
N GLN A 81 -6.81 -21.09 -15.49
CA GLN A 81 -6.07 -21.74 -14.41
C GLN A 81 -4.74 -21.02 -14.19
N TYR A 82 -4.50 -20.61 -12.94
CA TYR A 82 -3.26 -20.00 -12.49
C TYR A 82 -2.51 -20.97 -11.58
N LYS A 83 -1.20 -21.07 -11.78
CA LYS A 83 -0.31 -21.88 -10.95
C LYS A 83 -0.08 -21.23 -9.58
N GLY A 84 0.12 -22.06 -8.56
CA GLY A 84 0.65 -21.61 -7.28
C GLY A 84 2.13 -21.24 -7.40
N TYR A 85 2.62 -20.41 -6.48
CA TYR A 85 3.99 -19.88 -6.57
C TYR A 85 5.07 -20.96 -6.64
N ARG A 86 4.93 -22.04 -5.87
CA ARG A 86 5.87 -23.18 -5.83
C ARG A 86 5.86 -24.03 -7.11
N ASP A 87 4.86 -23.85 -7.96
CA ASP A 87 4.73 -24.52 -9.26
C ASP A 87 5.18 -23.62 -10.42
N GLU A 88 5.58 -22.38 -10.15
CA GLU A 88 6.16 -21.48 -11.14
C GLU A 88 7.60 -21.92 -11.51
N ASN A 89 8.04 -21.54 -12.70
CA ASN A 89 9.36 -21.94 -13.19
C ASN A 89 10.47 -21.34 -12.32
N ASN A 90 11.51 -22.14 -12.04
CA ASN A 90 12.69 -21.73 -11.27
C ASN A 90 12.40 -21.31 -9.82
N VAL A 91 11.33 -21.80 -9.21
CA VAL A 91 11.02 -21.62 -7.78
C VAL A 91 11.24 -22.93 -7.02
N ASP A 92 11.81 -22.88 -5.81
CA ASP A 92 11.93 -24.07 -4.97
C ASP A 92 10.53 -24.57 -4.54
N LYS A 93 10.28 -25.88 -4.70
CA LYS A 93 9.03 -26.53 -4.26
C LYS A 93 8.77 -26.37 -2.76
N ASN A 94 9.82 -26.17 -1.97
CA ASN A 94 9.75 -25.92 -0.53
C ASN A 94 9.88 -24.44 -0.18
N SER A 95 9.87 -23.54 -1.18
CA SER A 95 10.07 -22.11 -0.95
C SER A 95 9.09 -21.56 0.08
N ARG A 96 9.64 -20.78 1.00
CA ARG A 96 8.89 -20.00 1.98
C ARG A 96 8.91 -18.50 1.67
N THR A 97 9.29 -18.13 0.45
CA THR A 97 9.37 -16.73 0.04
C THR A 97 7.98 -16.14 -0.11
N GLU A 98 7.78 -14.99 0.51
CA GLU A 98 6.51 -14.29 0.48
C GLU A 98 6.30 -13.58 -0.86
N THR A 99 5.08 -13.69 -1.38
CA THR A 99 4.61 -12.96 -2.57
C THR A 99 3.56 -11.92 -2.21
N TYR A 100 3.23 -11.82 -0.92
CA TYR A 100 2.33 -10.85 -0.31
C TYR A 100 2.87 -10.45 1.05
N VAL A 101 2.81 -9.16 1.37
CA VAL A 101 3.07 -8.62 2.71
C VAL A 101 1.99 -7.60 3.03
N ALA A 102 1.41 -7.70 4.22
CA ALA A 102 0.64 -6.63 4.84
C ALA A 102 1.20 -6.35 6.23
N MET A 103 1.31 -5.07 6.59
CA MET A 103 1.85 -4.69 7.89
C MET A 103 1.17 -3.44 8.44
N LYS A 104 1.03 -3.43 9.76
CA LYS A 104 0.65 -2.28 10.57
C LYS A 104 1.90 -1.74 11.25
N MET A 105 2.26 -0.50 10.95
CA MET A 105 3.42 0.18 11.52
C MET A 105 3.02 1.52 12.14
N PHE A 106 3.94 2.11 12.90
CA PHE A 106 3.76 3.41 13.54
C PHE A 106 4.97 4.30 13.27
N ILE A 107 4.72 5.60 13.19
CA ILE A 107 5.74 6.63 13.05
C ILE A 107 5.71 7.46 14.34
N ASP A 108 6.74 7.32 15.16
CA ASP A 108 6.88 7.94 16.47
C ASP A 108 7.39 9.38 16.31
N ASN A 109 6.46 10.27 15.98
CA ASN A 109 6.64 11.72 16.03
C ASN A 109 5.36 12.42 16.51
N TRP A 110 5.43 13.72 16.73
CA TRP A 110 4.31 14.50 17.28
C TRP A 110 3.04 14.43 16.41
N ARG A 111 3.19 14.49 15.08
CA ARG A 111 2.08 14.50 14.12
C ARG A 111 1.36 13.15 14.06
N TRP A 112 2.11 12.05 14.09
CA TRP A 112 1.60 10.70 13.82
C TRP A 112 1.46 9.82 15.06
N GLN A 113 1.62 10.40 16.26
CA GLN A 113 1.48 9.67 17.52
C GLN A 113 0.14 8.92 17.59
N GLY A 114 0.23 7.58 17.67
CA GLY A 114 -0.92 6.69 17.77
C GLY A 114 -1.74 6.51 16.48
N VAL A 115 -1.30 7.08 15.35
CA VAL A 115 -1.93 6.88 14.05
C VAL A 115 -1.29 5.66 13.38
N PRO A 116 -2.04 4.56 13.12
CA PRO A 116 -1.49 3.41 12.44
C PRO A 116 -1.30 3.68 10.95
N PHE A 117 -0.16 3.22 10.41
CA PHE A 117 0.10 3.16 8.98
C PHE A 117 -0.02 1.73 8.52
N TYR A 118 -0.88 1.51 7.53
CA TYR A 118 -1.11 0.20 6.93
C TYR A 118 -0.46 0.15 5.55
N ILE A 119 0.41 -0.82 5.33
CA ILE A 119 1.02 -1.10 4.03
C ILE A 119 0.58 -2.50 3.62
N ARG A 120 0.16 -2.67 2.36
CA ARG A 120 0.04 -3.99 1.73
C ARG A 120 0.60 -3.98 0.32
N THR A 121 1.13 -5.12 -0.09
CA THR A 121 1.61 -5.36 -1.44
C THR A 121 1.55 -6.84 -1.73
N GLY A 122 1.30 -7.20 -2.99
CA GLY A 122 1.34 -8.59 -3.38
C GLY A 122 1.27 -8.81 -4.88
N LYS A 123 1.62 -10.03 -5.28
CA LYS A 123 1.47 -10.54 -6.65
C LYS A 123 0.18 -11.34 -6.75
N ARG A 124 -0.28 -11.56 -7.99
CA ARG A 124 -1.56 -12.26 -8.28
C ARG A 124 -2.76 -11.69 -7.50
N LEU A 125 -2.75 -10.42 -7.14
CA LEU A 125 -3.93 -9.71 -6.63
C LEU A 125 -4.89 -9.35 -7.78
N PRO A 126 -6.17 -9.04 -7.50
CA PRO A 126 -7.20 -8.80 -8.51
C PRO A 126 -6.81 -7.69 -9.49
N THR A 127 -6.25 -6.59 -8.97
CA THR A 127 -5.93 -5.44 -9.79
C THR A 127 -4.52 -4.95 -9.53
N ASN A 128 -3.82 -4.53 -10.59
CA ASN A 128 -2.55 -3.83 -10.45
C ASN A 128 -2.84 -2.36 -10.12
N VAL A 129 -2.64 -1.96 -8.86
CA VAL A 129 -2.92 -0.60 -8.38
C VAL A 129 -1.84 -0.17 -7.40
N THR A 130 -1.43 1.09 -7.48
CA THR A 130 -0.64 1.79 -6.47
C THR A 130 -1.41 3.02 -6.02
N GLU A 131 -1.72 3.10 -4.73
CA GLU A 131 -2.48 4.22 -4.17
C GLU A 131 -2.15 4.45 -2.70
N VAL A 132 -2.46 5.67 -2.23
CA VAL A 132 -2.48 6.04 -0.82
C VAL A 132 -3.93 6.33 -0.44
N VAL A 133 -4.41 5.70 0.63
CA VAL A 133 -5.77 5.94 1.16
C VAL A 133 -5.64 6.53 2.56
N ILE A 134 -6.11 7.77 2.72
CA ILE A 134 -6.14 8.47 4.00
C ILE A 134 -7.56 8.40 4.53
N HIS A 135 -7.75 7.69 5.63
CA HIS A 135 -9.01 7.63 6.36
C HIS A 135 -9.06 8.75 7.39
N PHE A 136 -10.06 9.61 7.31
CA PHE A 136 -10.29 10.65 8.32
C PHE A 136 -11.04 10.08 9.51
N ARG A 137 -10.84 10.67 10.70
CA ARG A 137 -11.63 10.29 11.88
C ARG A 137 -13.11 10.62 11.66
N PRO A 138 -14.03 9.81 12.21
CA PRO A 138 -15.45 10.13 12.18
C PRO A 138 -15.72 11.48 12.85
N SER A 139 -16.76 12.17 12.38
CA SER A 139 -17.28 13.34 13.09
C SER A 139 -17.68 12.94 14.52
N PRO A 140 -17.25 13.68 15.56
CA PRO A 140 -17.62 13.41 16.95
C PRO A 140 -19.14 13.42 17.17
N GLN A 141 -19.90 14.16 16.35
CA GLN A 141 -21.35 14.20 16.38
C GLN A 141 -21.95 13.77 15.05
N LYS A 142 -22.84 12.76 15.09
CA LYS A 142 -23.63 12.30 13.94
C LYS A 142 -24.95 13.07 13.90
N LEU A 143 -24.96 14.22 13.23
CA LEU A 143 -26.16 15.07 13.08
C LEU A 143 -27.15 14.56 12.01
N PHE A 144 -26.68 13.70 11.10
CA PHE A 144 -27.45 13.17 9.99
C PHE A 144 -27.73 11.68 10.20
N LYS A 145 -28.93 11.23 9.79
CA LYS A 145 -29.20 9.80 9.68
C LYS A 145 -28.55 9.30 8.39
N SER A 146 -27.66 8.32 8.50
CA SER A 146 -27.09 7.65 7.33
C SER A 146 -28.19 6.85 6.64
N ALA A 147 -28.40 7.06 5.34
CA ALA A 147 -29.29 6.22 4.54
C ALA A 147 -28.65 4.83 4.30
N ASP A 148 -27.31 4.77 4.29
CA ASP A 148 -26.54 3.54 4.17
C ASP A 148 -26.21 2.99 5.56
N VAL A 149 -26.78 1.82 5.88
CA VAL A 149 -26.56 1.08 7.14
C VAL A 149 -25.19 0.37 7.13
N SER A 150 -24.50 0.32 5.97
CA SER A 150 -23.31 -0.50 5.75
C SER A 150 -22.04 0.27 5.37
N SER A 151 -22.07 1.60 5.21
CA SER A 151 -20.88 2.35 4.81
C SER A 151 -20.23 2.99 6.02
N ASN A 152 -19.04 2.50 6.34
CA ASN A 152 -18.02 3.17 7.13
C ASN A 152 -18.04 4.68 6.82
N SER A 153 -18.62 5.49 7.72
CA SER A 153 -19.07 6.87 7.44
C SER A 153 -17.95 7.90 7.39
N ASP A 154 -16.72 7.43 7.20
CA ASP A 154 -15.51 8.21 7.35
C ASP A 154 -15.09 8.72 5.98
N ASN A 155 -14.75 10.02 5.93
CA ASN A 155 -14.22 10.59 4.70
C ASN A 155 -12.92 9.84 4.33
N GLN A 156 -12.69 9.67 3.04
CA GLN A 156 -11.46 9.07 2.52
C GLN A 156 -10.86 9.99 1.47
N LEU A 157 -9.57 10.28 1.57
CA LEU A 157 -8.81 10.88 0.48
C LEU A 157 -7.93 9.79 -0.15
N ILE A 158 -8.20 9.50 -1.42
CA ILE A 158 -7.52 8.49 -2.21
C ILE A 158 -6.64 9.21 -3.22
N LEU A 159 -5.34 8.95 -3.16
CA LEU A 159 -4.34 9.43 -4.10
C LEU A 159 -3.88 8.25 -4.94
N ARG A 160 -4.33 8.16 -6.19
CA ARG A 160 -3.96 7.08 -7.09
C ARG A 160 -2.73 7.45 -7.90
N ILE A 161 -1.70 6.61 -7.77
CA ILE A 161 -0.39 6.81 -8.40
C ILE A 161 -0.32 6.08 -9.74
N GLN A 162 -0.96 4.91 -9.87
CA GLN A 162 -1.09 4.17 -11.13
C GLN A 162 -2.01 2.95 -10.95
N PRO A 163 -2.68 2.47 -12.02
CA PRO A 163 -3.01 3.21 -13.25
C PRO A 163 -4.07 4.27 -12.95
N ASP A 164 -4.54 5.02 -13.95
CA ASP A 164 -5.64 5.99 -13.80
C ASP A 164 -5.34 7.03 -12.70
N GLU A 165 -4.23 7.73 -12.90
CA GLU A 165 -3.67 8.70 -11.96
C GLU A 165 -4.69 9.78 -11.62
N GLY A 166 -4.89 10.03 -10.34
CA GLY A 166 -5.97 10.93 -9.93
C GLY A 166 -6.14 11.03 -8.44
N ILE A 167 -7.10 11.86 -8.06
CA ILE A 167 -7.46 12.15 -6.67
C ILE A 167 -8.95 11.87 -6.54
N LEU A 168 -9.33 11.10 -5.52
CA LEU A 168 -10.72 10.84 -5.17
C LEU A 168 -10.95 11.20 -3.71
N LEU A 169 -11.88 12.12 -3.46
CA LEU A 169 -12.42 12.41 -2.13
C LEU A 169 -13.77 11.73 -1.97
N LYS A 170 -13.87 10.76 -1.06
CA LYS A 170 -15.14 10.22 -0.60
C LYS A 170 -15.64 11.01 0.59
N THR A 171 -16.87 11.50 0.50
CA THR A 171 -17.46 12.34 1.54
C THR A 171 -18.97 12.17 1.60
N GLY A 172 -19.56 12.45 2.75
CA GLY A 172 -21.01 12.51 2.91
C GLY A 172 -21.60 13.75 2.24
N MET A 173 -22.56 13.57 1.34
CA MET A 173 -23.35 14.66 0.75
C MET A 173 -24.84 14.48 1.04
N LYS A 174 -25.51 15.57 1.42
CA LYS A 174 -26.97 15.58 1.61
C LYS A 174 -27.66 15.18 0.32
N VAL A 175 -28.59 14.24 0.40
CA VAL A 175 -29.47 13.90 -0.73
C VAL A 175 -30.37 15.11 -1.04
N PRO A 176 -30.42 15.59 -2.30
CA PRO A 176 -31.34 16.65 -2.68
C PRO A 176 -32.80 16.28 -2.36
N GLY A 177 -33.53 17.17 -1.67
CA GLY A 177 -34.91 16.93 -1.25
C GLY A 177 -35.21 17.38 0.18
N SER A 178 -36.38 17.00 0.66
CA SER A 178 -36.82 17.20 2.05
C SER A 178 -36.17 16.17 2.97
N GLY A 179 -35.70 16.61 4.14
CA GLY A 179 -35.04 15.75 5.13
C GLY A 179 -33.54 15.99 5.25
N TYR A 180 -32.89 15.11 6.02
CA TYR A 180 -31.48 15.19 6.43
C TYR A 180 -30.73 13.89 6.16
N GLU A 181 -31.11 13.18 5.09
CA GLU A 181 -30.43 11.98 4.65
C GLU A 181 -29.12 12.35 3.94
N VAL A 182 -28.06 11.63 4.28
CA VAL A 182 -26.73 11.78 3.69
C VAL A 182 -26.36 10.47 3.03
N LYS A 183 -25.79 10.57 1.82
CA LYS A 183 -25.19 9.47 1.08
C LYS A 183 -23.70 9.72 0.89
N SER A 184 -22.92 8.66 0.82
CA SER A 184 -21.52 8.77 0.42
C SER A 184 -21.43 9.09 -1.07
N VAL A 185 -20.60 10.06 -1.44
CA VAL A 185 -20.35 10.44 -2.82
C VAL A 185 -18.86 10.51 -3.11
N ASN A 186 -18.52 10.26 -4.36
CA ASN A 186 -17.18 10.40 -4.91
C ASN A 186 -17.05 11.77 -5.56
N MET A 187 -16.00 12.51 -5.18
CA MET A 187 -15.51 13.67 -5.92
C MET A 187 -14.13 13.31 -6.46
N ASP A 188 -14.07 12.98 -7.74
CA ASP A 188 -12.86 12.54 -8.41
C ASP A 188 -12.31 13.59 -9.39
N PHE A 189 -11.01 13.46 -9.63
CA PHE A 189 -10.25 14.19 -10.61
C PHE A 189 -9.23 13.24 -11.22
N HIS A 190 -9.21 13.16 -12.55
CA HIS A 190 -8.31 12.30 -13.30
C HIS A 190 -7.23 13.14 -14.00
N TYR A 191 -5.97 12.72 -13.93
CA TYR A 191 -4.86 13.41 -14.60
C TYR A 191 -5.03 13.45 -16.12
N THR A 192 -5.74 12.48 -16.70
CA THR A 192 -6.08 12.45 -18.12
C THR A 192 -6.94 13.64 -18.55
N GLU A 193 -7.67 14.28 -17.63
CA GLU A 193 -8.47 15.49 -17.89
C GLU A 193 -7.63 16.76 -17.99
N LEU A 194 -6.40 16.75 -17.46
CA LEU A 194 -5.48 17.89 -17.57
C LEU A 194 -4.77 17.96 -18.92
N ASN A 195 -4.60 16.83 -19.60
CA ASN A 195 -3.51 16.68 -20.54
C ASN A 195 -3.95 16.52 -22.00
N ASP A 196 -3.67 17.58 -22.76
CA ASP A 196 -3.23 17.52 -24.16
C ASP A 196 -1.69 17.29 -24.27
N HIS A 197 -0.98 16.99 -23.16
CA HIS A 197 0.49 16.90 -23.10
C HIS A 197 1.02 15.54 -22.64
N TYR A 198 2.23 15.23 -23.13
CA TYR A 198 2.96 13.99 -22.86
C TYR A 198 3.39 13.89 -21.38
N ILE A 199 3.01 12.78 -20.73
CA ILE A 199 3.51 12.42 -19.39
C ILE A 199 4.76 11.54 -19.58
N PRO A 200 5.97 12.00 -19.20
CA PRO A 200 7.17 11.19 -19.33
C PRO A 200 7.12 9.98 -18.41
N SER A 201 7.70 8.87 -18.86
CA SER A 201 7.85 7.70 -18.00
C SER A 201 8.78 7.99 -16.81
N ALA A 202 8.69 7.17 -15.76
CA ALA A 202 9.52 7.32 -14.57
C ALA A 202 11.02 7.34 -14.89
N TYR A 203 11.49 6.50 -15.83
CA TYR A 203 12.89 6.47 -16.22
C TYR A 203 13.33 7.70 -17.00
N GLU A 204 12.50 8.22 -17.91
CA GLU A 204 12.79 9.47 -18.63
C GLU A 204 12.99 10.63 -17.65
N ARG A 205 12.09 10.74 -16.66
CA ARG A 205 12.19 11.77 -15.64
C ARG A 205 13.47 11.63 -14.82
N LEU A 206 13.74 10.43 -14.30
CA LEU A 206 14.91 10.21 -13.45
C LEU A 206 16.22 10.44 -14.22
N ILE A 207 16.35 9.96 -15.45
CA ILE A 207 17.55 10.17 -16.27
C ILE A 207 17.78 11.68 -16.49
N LEU A 208 16.73 12.43 -16.82
CA LEU A 208 16.82 13.89 -16.97
C LEU A 208 17.26 14.57 -15.67
N ASP A 209 16.69 14.18 -14.53
CA ASP A 209 17.05 14.74 -13.22
C ASP A 209 18.53 14.45 -12.90
N SER A 210 19.03 13.25 -13.21
CA SER A 210 20.46 12.92 -13.08
C SER A 210 21.36 13.80 -13.96
N MET A 211 20.96 14.07 -15.21
CA MET A 211 21.71 14.96 -16.11
C MET A 211 21.74 16.41 -15.59
N ASN A 212 20.67 16.84 -14.93
CA ASN A 212 20.56 18.18 -14.33
C ASN A 212 21.20 18.28 -12.94
N GLY A 213 21.69 17.17 -12.37
CA GLY A 213 22.20 17.13 -11.00
C GLY A 213 21.12 17.27 -9.92
N ASP A 214 19.84 17.06 -10.27
CA ASP A 214 18.74 17.05 -9.31
C ASP A 214 18.62 15.65 -8.69
N ASN A 215 18.79 15.59 -7.37
CA ASN A 215 18.71 14.34 -6.60
C ASN A 215 17.47 14.27 -5.69
N MET A 216 16.47 15.12 -5.89
CA MET A 216 15.26 15.18 -5.05
C MET A 216 14.48 13.86 -5.01
N LEU A 217 14.36 13.19 -6.17
CA LEU A 217 13.62 11.94 -6.32
C LEU A 217 14.47 10.69 -6.02
N TYR A 218 15.73 10.87 -5.63
CA TYR A 218 16.66 9.77 -5.37
C TYR A 218 16.73 9.43 -3.88
N MET A 219 16.92 8.15 -3.59
CA MET A 219 17.16 7.67 -2.22
C MET A 219 18.63 7.89 -1.86
N SER A 220 18.91 8.54 -0.72
CA SER A 220 20.27 8.63 -0.19
C SER A 220 20.70 7.31 0.46
N SER A 221 22.01 7.06 0.52
CA SER A 221 22.56 5.86 1.17
C SER A 221 22.14 5.77 2.64
N GLU A 222 22.17 6.89 3.36
CA GLU A 222 21.71 6.95 4.75
C GLU A 222 20.23 6.56 4.87
N ALA A 223 19.37 7.04 3.96
CA ALA A 223 17.95 6.69 3.99
C ALA A 223 17.77 5.20 3.70
N ALA A 224 18.55 4.64 2.77
CA ALA A 224 18.54 3.21 2.50
C ALA A 224 18.92 2.40 3.75
N GLU A 225 19.98 2.78 4.45
CA GLU A 225 20.40 2.12 5.69
C GLU A 225 19.31 2.18 6.78
N GLU A 226 18.67 3.33 6.99
CA GLU A 226 17.60 3.45 7.99
C GLU A 226 16.38 2.57 7.65
N THR A 227 15.98 2.51 6.38
CA THR A 227 14.90 1.59 5.98
C THR A 227 15.29 0.12 6.15
N TRP A 228 16.55 -0.24 5.93
CA TRP A 228 17.04 -1.59 6.19
C TRP A 228 17.04 -1.93 7.68
N LYS A 229 17.43 -1.00 8.56
CA LYS A 229 17.33 -1.21 10.03
C LYS A 229 15.91 -1.52 10.47
N PHE A 230 14.90 -0.93 9.81
CA PHE A 230 13.50 -1.19 10.10
C PHE A 230 13.00 -2.55 9.57
N VAL A 231 13.43 -2.92 8.36
CA VAL A 231 12.94 -4.14 7.66
C VAL A 231 13.71 -5.41 8.05
N GLN A 232 15.01 -5.30 8.36
CA GLN A 232 15.87 -6.46 8.65
C GLN A 232 15.35 -7.35 9.78
N PRO A 233 14.81 -6.83 10.91
CA PRO A 233 14.27 -7.68 11.97
C PRO A 233 13.10 -8.58 11.53
N LEU A 234 12.33 -8.18 10.50
CA LEU A 234 11.26 -9.00 9.94
C LEU A 234 11.84 -10.17 9.14
N LEU A 235 12.88 -9.90 8.35
CA LEU A 235 13.59 -10.91 7.58
C LEU A 235 14.25 -11.94 8.50
N ASP A 236 14.96 -11.46 9.54
CA ASP A 236 15.61 -12.30 10.53
C ASP A 236 14.59 -13.17 11.27
N TYR A 237 13.41 -12.61 11.58
CA TYR A 237 12.33 -13.37 12.21
C TYR A 237 11.84 -14.52 11.33
N TRP A 238 11.58 -14.26 10.05
CA TRP A 238 11.10 -15.29 9.13
C TRP A 238 12.13 -16.36 8.78
N GLU A 239 13.41 -16.00 8.80
CA GLU A 239 14.50 -16.95 8.55
C GLU A 239 14.76 -17.85 9.77
N ASN A 240 14.73 -17.28 10.99
CA ASN A 240 15.11 -17.99 12.20
C ASN A 240 13.94 -18.72 12.89
N ASP A 241 12.70 -18.26 12.73
CA ASP A 241 11.52 -18.89 13.30
C ASP A 241 10.79 -19.76 12.27
N LYS A 242 10.97 -21.08 12.36
CA LYS A 242 10.29 -22.03 11.48
C LYS A 242 8.77 -22.04 11.67
N ASP A 243 8.29 -21.62 12.83
CA ASP A 243 6.86 -21.55 13.13
C ASP A 243 6.25 -20.20 12.70
N ALA A 244 7.05 -19.28 12.16
CA ALA A 244 6.56 -18.03 11.58
C ALA A 244 5.55 -18.33 10.45
N PRO A 245 4.28 -17.89 10.58
CA PRO A 245 3.24 -18.24 9.62
C PRO A 245 3.56 -17.79 8.19
N LEU A 246 3.19 -18.63 7.22
CA LEU A 246 3.12 -18.27 5.82
C LEU A 246 1.73 -18.64 5.32
N HIS A 247 0.92 -17.64 5.04
CA HIS A 247 -0.48 -17.86 4.68
C HIS A 247 -0.64 -18.08 3.18
N GLY A 248 -1.40 -19.10 2.79
CA GLY A 248 -1.83 -19.26 1.40
C GLY A 248 -2.91 -18.25 1.05
N TYR A 249 -2.93 -17.76 -0.19
CA TYR A 249 -4.07 -17.03 -0.73
C TYR A 249 -4.30 -17.41 -2.19
N PRO A 250 -5.55 -17.67 -2.62
CA PRO A 250 -5.82 -18.00 -4.02
C PRO A 250 -5.34 -16.88 -4.95
N ALA A 251 -4.69 -17.23 -6.06
CA ALA A 251 -4.42 -16.25 -7.11
C ALA A 251 -5.73 -15.59 -7.56
N GLY A 252 -5.75 -14.25 -7.65
CA GLY A 252 -6.94 -13.45 -7.91
C GLY A 252 -7.77 -13.09 -6.67
N SER A 253 -7.29 -13.36 -5.46
CA SER A 253 -7.84 -12.83 -4.20
C SER A 253 -7.01 -11.65 -3.68
N TRP A 254 -7.57 -10.86 -2.76
CA TRP A 254 -6.90 -9.68 -2.16
C TRP A 254 -5.80 -10.00 -1.13
N GLY A 255 -5.34 -11.24 -1.08
CA GLY A 255 -4.37 -11.73 -0.11
C GLY A 255 -5.03 -12.68 0.90
N PRO A 256 -4.29 -13.09 1.95
CA PRO A 256 -4.82 -13.95 3.00
C PRO A 256 -5.90 -13.26 3.82
N ASP A 257 -6.95 -13.99 4.22
CA ASP A 257 -8.07 -13.45 5.02
C ASP A 257 -7.60 -12.78 6.33
N VAL A 258 -6.57 -13.34 6.96
CA VAL A 258 -5.94 -12.79 8.18
C VAL A 258 -5.32 -11.41 8.00
N ALA A 259 -5.16 -10.91 6.76
CA ALA A 259 -4.67 -9.57 6.50
C ALA A 259 -5.73 -8.50 6.78
N ASP A 260 -7.02 -8.83 6.71
CA ASP A 260 -8.10 -7.90 7.04
C ASP A 260 -8.13 -7.62 8.55
N ASP A 261 -7.75 -8.60 9.38
CA ASP A 261 -7.65 -8.49 10.85
C ASP A 261 -6.58 -7.49 11.33
N LEU A 262 -5.68 -7.03 10.43
CA LEU A 262 -4.69 -6.00 10.77
C LEU A 262 -5.34 -4.64 11.02
N ILE A 263 -6.45 -4.34 10.35
CA ILE A 263 -7.08 -3.02 10.40
C ILE A 263 -7.91 -2.92 11.68
N ASP A 264 -7.66 -1.85 12.45
CA ASP A 264 -8.36 -1.64 13.71
C ASP A 264 -9.79 -1.18 13.46
N GLY A 265 -10.75 -1.78 14.17
CA GLY A 265 -12.16 -1.39 14.15
C GLY A 265 -13.02 -2.30 13.27
N LYS A 266 -14.13 -2.80 13.83
CA LYS A 266 -14.98 -3.83 13.20
C LYS A 266 -15.59 -3.43 11.85
N GLU A 267 -15.67 -2.14 11.57
CA GLU A 267 -16.24 -1.59 10.33
C GLU A 267 -15.18 -1.13 9.33
N ASN A 268 -13.90 -1.13 9.75
CA ASN A 268 -12.78 -0.77 8.89
C ASN A 268 -12.28 -2.00 8.15
N THR A 269 -12.05 -1.84 6.86
CA THR A 269 -11.44 -2.86 6.01
C THR A 269 -10.55 -2.18 4.99
N TRP A 270 -9.72 -2.97 4.30
CA TRP A 270 -8.93 -2.46 3.21
C TRP A 270 -9.86 -1.96 2.11
N ARG A 271 -9.45 -0.89 1.45
CA ARG A 271 -10.06 -0.55 0.17
C ARG A 271 -9.78 -1.67 -0.83
N TYR A 272 -10.75 -2.09 -1.64
CA TYR A 272 -10.54 -3.05 -2.73
C TYR A 272 -10.68 -2.33 -4.07
N PRO A 273 -9.59 -1.71 -4.56
CA PRO A 273 -9.66 -0.83 -5.71
C PRO A 273 -9.89 -1.60 -7.02
N CYS A 274 -10.71 -1.03 -7.89
CA CYS A 274 -10.77 -1.42 -9.29
C CYS A 274 -9.74 -0.68 -10.15
N LYS A 275 -9.62 -1.08 -11.42
CA LYS A 275 -8.76 -0.40 -12.40
C LYS A 275 -9.12 1.08 -12.54
N ASN A 276 -10.41 1.39 -12.56
CA ASN A 276 -10.92 2.75 -12.54
C ASN A 276 -10.83 3.33 -11.12
N LEU A 277 -10.48 4.61 -11.00
CA LEU A 277 -10.33 5.32 -9.72
C LEU A 277 -11.57 5.27 -8.84
N ALA A 278 -12.73 5.55 -9.43
CA ALA A 278 -13.99 5.73 -8.72
C ALA A 278 -14.65 4.42 -8.25
N GLU A 279 -14.26 3.28 -8.82
CA GLU A 279 -14.89 1.99 -8.54
C GLU A 279 -14.15 1.23 -7.43
N ASP A 280 -14.93 0.67 -6.51
CA ASP A 280 -14.48 -0.26 -5.49
C ASP A 280 -15.22 -1.58 -5.62
N GLY A 281 -14.53 -2.69 -5.42
CA GLY A 281 -15.13 -4.01 -5.48
C GLY A 281 -14.16 -5.12 -5.12
N ILE A 282 -14.70 -6.21 -4.59
CA ILE A 282 -13.91 -7.41 -4.27
C ILE A 282 -13.40 -8.07 -5.58
N TYR A 283 -14.13 -7.92 -6.68
CA TYR A 283 -13.84 -8.53 -7.98
C TYR A 283 -13.84 -7.50 -9.10
N CYS A 284 -12.74 -6.75 -9.24
CA CYS A 284 -12.64 -5.69 -10.24
C CYS A 284 -11.96 -6.16 -11.53
N GLU A 285 -10.78 -6.75 -11.40
CA GLU A 285 -10.07 -7.43 -12.48
C GLU A 285 -9.49 -8.73 -11.92
N LEU A 286 -9.19 -9.68 -12.82
CA LEU A 286 -9.11 -11.14 -12.61
C LEU A 286 -10.45 -11.84 -12.52
#